data_AF-A0A8T5QNN0-F1
#
_entry.id   AF-A0A8T5QNN0-F1
#
_cell.length_a   1.000
_cell.length_b   1.000
_cell.length_c   1.000
_cell.angle_alpha   90.00
_cell.angle_beta   90.00
_cell.angle_gamma   90.00
#
_symmetry.space_group_name_H-M   'P 1'
#
loop_
_entity.id
_entity.type
_entity.pdbx_description
1 polymer ?
#
loop_
_entity_poly.entity_id
_entity_poly.type
_entity_poly.pdbx_seq_one_letter_code
_entity_poly.pdbx_strand_id
1 'polypeptide(L)'
;MVEGRKKSRTFRRVKVKTPGGNTKVQYKRRKPSKAKCAGCGAVLAGVARALPRKMQNMPKTKKRPTRAYAGVLCTKCTRKKITQKARQYISSS
;
A
#
# COMPACT_ATOMS: atom_id res chain seq x y z
N MET A 1 -11.15 8.16 -32.72
CA MET A 1 -9.97 7.33 -32.39
C MET A 1 -9.68 7.44 -30.88
N VAL A 2 -9.20 6.39 -30.20
CA VAL A 2 -8.86 6.45 -28.76
C VAL A 2 -7.51 7.13 -28.56
N GLU A 3 -7.41 8.09 -27.63
CA GLU A 3 -6.16 8.78 -27.27
C GLU A 3 -4.99 7.80 -27.05
N GLY A 4 -3.81 8.12 -27.58
CA GLY A 4 -2.62 7.24 -27.51
C GLY A 4 -2.30 6.72 -26.09
N ARG A 5 -2.37 7.58 -25.07
CA ARG A 5 -2.13 7.19 -23.67
C ARG A 5 -3.05 6.08 -23.15
N LYS A 6 -4.29 5.99 -23.66
CA LYS A 6 -5.33 5.03 -23.25
C LYS A 6 -5.22 3.68 -23.98
N LYS A 7 -4.32 3.59 -24.97
CA LYS A 7 -4.00 2.35 -25.68
C LYS A 7 -3.19 1.39 -24.80
N SER A 8 -2.28 1.92 -23.97
CA SER A 8 -1.46 1.14 -23.02
C SER A 8 -2.29 0.46 -21.91
N ARG A 9 -1.76 -0.63 -21.32
CA ARG A 9 -2.45 -1.41 -20.24
C ARG A 9 -2.32 -0.79 -18.84
N THR A 10 -1.77 0.42 -18.74
CA THR A 10 -1.56 1.18 -17.50
C THR A 10 -2.88 1.50 -16.79
N PHE A 11 -3.91 1.88 -17.55
CA PHE A 11 -5.26 2.10 -17.04
C PHE A 11 -6.13 0.84 -17.15
N ARG A 12 -6.94 0.59 -16.13
CA ARG A 12 -8.01 -0.41 -16.18
C ARG A 12 -9.22 0.19 -16.90
N ARG A 13 -9.71 -0.50 -17.92
CA ARG A 13 -10.95 -0.16 -18.63
C ARG A 13 -12.13 -0.75 -17.86
N VAL A 14 -13.09 0.09 -17.50
CA VAL A 14 -14.32 -0.30 -16.79
C VAL A 14 -15.51 0.22 -17.59
N LYS A 15 -16.36 -0.69 -18.08
CA LYS A 15 -17.63 -0.32 -18.71
C LYS A 15 -18.60 0.10 -17.60
N VAL A 16 -19.16 1.30 -17.70
CA VAL A 16 -20.09 1.86 -16.70
C VAL A 16 -21.33 2.35 -17.45
N LYS A 17 -22.51 2.02 -16.93
CA LYS A 17 -23.78 2.59 -17.41
C LYS A 17 -23.91 4.00 -16.85
N THR A 18 -24.12 4.97 -17.73
CA THR A 18 -24.42 6.36 -17.35
C THR A 18 -25.92 6.52 -17.07
N PRO A 19 -26.34 7.54 -16.31
CA PRO A 19 -27.75 7.78 -16.00
C PRO A 19 -28.66 7.84 -17.25
N GLY A 20 -28.18 8.40 -18.37
CA GLY A 20 -28.90 8.43 -19.65
C GLY A 20 -28.88 7.11 -20.44
N GLY A 21 -28.79 5.95 -19.79
CA GLY A 21 -28.85 4.61 -20.42
C GLY A 21 -27.62 4.16 -21.21
N ASN A 22 -26.75 5.09 -21.62
CA ASN A 22 -25.58 4.79 -22.43
C ASN A 22 -24.48 4.04 -21.64
N THR A 23 -23.75 3.14 -22.32
CA THR A 23 -22.60 2.44 -21.72
C THR A 23 -21.29 3.10 -22.16
N LYS A 24 -20.55 3.69 -21.21
CA LYS A 24 -19.26 4.37 -21.47
C LYS A 24 -18.09 3.62 -20.83
N VAL A 25 -16.94 3.62 -21.50
CA VAL A 25 -15.68 3.10 -20.92
C VAL A 25 -15.01 4.18 -20.08
N GLN A 26 -14.92 3.95 -18.77
CA GLN A 26 -14.11 4.76 -17.86
C GLN A 26 -12.72 4.13 -17.68
N TYR A 27 -11.69 4.98 -17.75
CA TYR A 27 -10.30 4.59 -17.54
C TYR A 27 -9.89 4.91 -16.09
N LYS A 28 -9.71 3.87 -15.27
CA LYS A 28 -9.34 4.02 -13.86
C LYS A 28 -7.90 3.55 -13.63
N ARG A 29 -7.14 4.25 -12.79
CA ARG A 29 -5.81 3.77 -12.38
C ARG A 29 -5.92 2.45 -11.61
N ARG A 30 -4.96 1.54 -11.79
CA ARG A 30 -4.92 0.26 -11.11
C ARG A 30 -4.66 0.43 -9.61
N LYS A 31 -5.20 -0.48 -8.79
CA LYS A 31 -4.91 -0.53 -7.35
C LYS A 31 -3.47 -1.04 -7.16
N PRO A 32 -2.67 -0.40 -6.28
CA PRO A 32 -1.33 -0.90 -5.94
C PRO A 32 -1.33 -2.31 -5.35
N SER A 33 -0.17 -2.96 -5.42
CA SER A 33 0.10 -4.23 -4.73
C SER A 33 0.00 -4.09 -3.21
N LYS A 34 0.01 -5.22 -2.50
CA LYS A 34 0.05 -5.20 -1.03
C LYS A 34 1.43 -4.72 -0.57
N ALA A 35 1.47 -3.97 0.54
CA ALA A 35 2.75 -3.59 1.15
C ALA A 35 3.46 -4.84 1.68
N LYS A 36 4.79 -4.90 1.48
CA LYS A 36 5.64 -6.02 1.88
C LYS A 36 6.62 -5.57 2.96
N CYS A 37 7.00 -6.52 3.82
CA CYS A 37 8.03 -6.33 4.83
C CYS A 37 9.40 -6.18 4.14
N ALA A 38 10.18 -5.18 4.55
CA ALA A 38 11.53 -4.97 4.00
C ALA A 38 12.50 -6.11 4.34
N GLY A 39 12.34 -6.77 5.50
CA GLY A 39 13.25 -7.82 5.95
C GLY A 39 12.93 -9.22 5.41
N CYS A 40 11.65 -9.58 5.28
CA CYS A 40 11.25 -10.95 4.93
C CYS A 40 10.29 -11.05 3.74
N GLY A 41 9.92 -9.93 3.10
CA GLY A 41 9.00 -9.92 1.97
C GLY A 41 7.53 -10.27 2.30
N ALA A 42 7.23 -10.66 3.55
CA ALA A 42 5.88 -11.01 3.98
C ALA A 42 4.92 -9.83 3.82
N VAL A 43 3.66 -10.14 3.50
CA VAL A 43 2.60 -9.13 3.34
C VAL A 43 2.32 -8.46 4.69
N LEU A 44 2.34 -7.13 4.71
CA LEU A 44 2.03 -6.35 5.91
C LEU A 44 0.51 -6.23 6.09
N ALA A 45 0.01 -6.73 7.20
CA ALA A 45 -1.37 -6.53 7.64
C ALA A 45 -1.53 -5.12 8.25
N GLY A 46 -2.71 -4.52 8.04
CA GLY A 46 -3.06 -3.21 8.61
C GLY A 46 -2.49 -1.98 7.87
N VAL A 47 -1.83 -2.18 6.72
CA VAL A 47 -1.38 -1.07 5.85
C VAL A 47 -2.36 -0.90 4.70
N ALA A 48 -2.90 0.32 4.55
CA ALA A 48 -3.88 0.60 3.50
C ALA A 48 -3.29 0.44 2.10
N ARG A 49 -4.09 -0.14 1.20
CA ARG A 49 -3.76 -0.29 -0.22
C ARG A 49 -4.45 0.80 -1.03
N ALA A 50 -3.81 1.95 -1.15
CA ALA A 50 -4.36 3.06 -1.90
C ALA A 50 -3.29 3.76 -2.75
N LEU A 51 -3.72 4.48 -3.78
CA LEU A 51 -2.82 5.33 -4.57
C LEU A 51 -2.21 6.43 -3.68
N PRO A 52 -1.02 6.96 -4.01
CA PRO A 52 -0.37 8.01 -3.24
C PRO A 52 -1.28 9.20 -2.93
N ARG A 53 -2.03 9.70 -3.93
CA ARG A 53 -3.03 10.78 -3.76
C ARG A 53 -4.11 10.44 -2.73
N LYS A 54 -4.59 9.20 -2.69
CA LYS A 54 -5.58 8.74 -1.71
C LYS A 54 -4.94 8.51 -0.34
N MET A 55 -3.70 8.03 -0.30
CA MET A 55 -2.93 7.86 0.93
C MET A 55 -2.67 9.19 1.62
N GLN A 56 -2.43 10.27 0.88
CA GLN A 56 -2.24 11.62 1.46
C GLN A 56 -3.47 12.06 2.25
N ASN A 57 -4.67 11.90 1.68
CA ASN A 57 -5.94 12.34 2.27
C ASN A 57 -6.44 11.44 3.43
N MET A 58 -5.83 10.28 3.68
CA MET A 58 -6.23 9.42 4.80
C MET A 58 -5.66 9.92 6.14
N PRO A 59 -6.34 9.65 7.27
CA PRO A 59 -5.78 9.92 8.60
C PRO A 59 -4.61 8.97 8.89
N LYS A 60 -3.69 9.40 9.77
CA LYS A 60 -2.46 8.67 10.11
C LYS A 60 -2.74 7.24 10.60
N THR A 61 -3.80 7.05 11.40
CA THR A 61 -4.22 5.76 11.96
C THR A 61 -4.65 4.75 10.89
N LYS A 62 -5.24 5.21 9.78
CA LYS A 62 -5.64 4.32 8.65
C LYS A 62 -4.46 3.97 7.73
N LYS A 63 -3.35 4.72 7.78
CA LYS A 63 -2.17 4.46 6.93
C LYS A 63 -1.29 3.35 7.51
N ARG A 64 -1.07 3.34 8.83
CA ARG A 64 -0.16 2.42 9.50
C ARG A 64 -0.68 2.02 10.90
N PRO A 65 -0.34 0.82 11.37
CA PRO A 65 -0.49 0.44 12.78
C PRO A 65 0.34 1.34 13.71
N THR A 66 -0.02 1.39 15.01
CA THR A 66 0.59 2.26 16.02
C THR A 66 1.92 1.74 16.61
N ARG A 67 2.31 0.48 16.35
CA ARG A 67 3.54 -0.12 16.89
C ARG A 67 4.83 0.42 16.26
N ALA A 68 5.96 0.23 16.95
CA ALA A 68 7.28 0.53 16.41
C ALA A 68 7.57 -0.22 15.09
N TYR A 69 8.24 0.48 14.15
CA TYR A 69 8.56 -0.01 12.80
C TYR A 69 7.36 -0.48 11.96
N ALA A 70 6.14 -0.06 12.32
CA ALA A 70 4.93 -0.37 11.55
C ALA A 70 4.98 0.22 10.13
N GLY A 71 4.46 -0.54 9.16
CA GLY A 71 4.48 -0.16 7.74
C GLY A 71 5.76 -0.52 6.99
N VAL A 72 6.83 -0.90 7.70
CA VAL A 72 8.11 -1.30 7.11
C VAL A 72 8.47 -2.73 7.47
N LEU A 73 8.31 -3.11 8.75
CA LEU A 73 8.62 -4.44 9.26
C LEU A 73 7.36 -5.18 9.71
N CYS A 74 7.33 -6.50 9.56
CA CYS A 74 6.31 -7.36 10.14
C CYS A 74 6.55 -7.56 11.65
N THR A 75 5.54 -8.05 12.37
CA THR A 75 5.62 -8.26 13.84
C THR A 75 6.80 -9.15 14.24
N LYS A 76 7.05 -10.23 13.47
CA LYS A 76 8.17 -11.15 13.71
C LYS A 76 9.53 -10.45 13.58
N CYS A 77 9.76 -9.71 12.49
CA CYS A 77 11.02 -8.97 12.27
C CYS A 77 11.20 -7.85 13.29
N THR A 78 10.12 -7.15 13.66
CA THR A 78 10.17 -6.12 14.69
C THR A 78 10.59 -6.69 16.04
N ARG A 79 10.03 -7.83 16.47
CA ARG A 79 10.44 -8.50 17.72
C ARG A 79 11.94 -8.84 17.73
N LYS A 80 12.42 -9.50 16.66
CA LYS A 80 13.85 -9.85 16.53
C LYS A 80 14.76 -8.61 16.63
N LYS A 81 14.38 -7.52 15.96
CA LYS A 81 15.15 -6.26 15.97
C LYS A 81 15.17 -5.61 17.36
N ILE A 82 14.05 -5.64 18.09
CA ILE A 82 13.98 -5.12 19.46
C ILE A 82 14.86 -5.95 20.39
N THR A 83 14.77 -7.28 20.33
CA THR A 83 15.61 -8.18 21.15
C THR A 83 17.10 -7.98 20.87
N GLN A 84 17.49 -7.86 19.60
CA GLN A 84 18.88 -7.59 19.23
C GLN A 84 19.37 -6.26 19.79
N LYS A 85 18.57 -5.20 19.68
CA LYS A 85 18.91 -3.88 20.24
C LYS A 85 19.04 -3.91 21.76
N ALA A 86 18.15 -4.62 22.46
CA ALA A 86 18.22 -4.76 23.90
C ALA A 86 19.50 -5.46 24.35
N ARG A 87 19.90 -6.54 23.65
CA ARG A 87 21.17 -7.24 23.92
C ARG A 87 22.39 -6.35 23.66
N GLN A 88 22.38 -5.60 22.57
CA GLN A 88 23.46 -4.66 22.24
C GLN A 88 23.62 -3.58 23.30
N TYR A 89 22.49 -3.05 23.79
CA TYR A 89 22.49 -2.05 24.86
C TYR A 89 23.13 -2.59 26.14
N ILE A 90 22.78 -3.82 26.55
CA ILE A 90 23.36 -4.48 27.72
C ILE A 90 24.86 -4.73 27.54
N SER A 91 25.32 -5.10 26.34
CA SER A 91 26.76 -5.33 26.09
C SER A 91 27.59 -4.05 25.97
N SER A 92 26.94 -2.90 25.77
CA SER A 92 27.60 -1.59 25.63
C SER A 92 27.55 -0.74 26.89
N SER A 93 26.83 -1.20 27.92
CA SER A 93 26.82 -0.66 29.28
C SER A 93 27.77 -1.46 30.15
#